data_AF-A0A3C0MDU6-F1
#
_entry.id   AF-A0A3C0MDU6-F1
#
_cell.length_a   1.000
_cell.length_b   1.000
_cell.length_c   1.000
_cell.angle_alpha   90.00
_cell.angle_beta   90.00
_cell.angle_gamma   90.00
#
_symmetry.space_group_name_H-M   'P 1'
#
loop_
_entity.id
_entity.type
_entity.pdbx_description
1 polymer ?
#
loop_
_entity_poly.entity_id
_entity_poly.type
_entity_poly.pdbx_seq_one_letter_code
_entity_poly.pdbx_strand_id
1 'polypeptide(L)'
;MSPPAPLEAPSRRVWAISDGRAGLEAQVVGLAEALGLPFEVKVVRPGLPWTLMPVTLWPSPFSALRAGSSRFEPPWPAAVIGCGWRSIPYVLAIKRLSKGRTLAVQTQHPRIATRLFDIIVAPEHDRLSGPNVFPILGSPNRVTPQKLAAAAAEWAPVLADRPSPRVAVLIGGTSKAYRLTAQRMAEIADQLAALQASGASLMVTTSRRTG
;
A
#
# COMPACT_ATOMS: atom_id res chain seq x y z
N MET A 1 -14.67 35.79 -26.27
CA MET A 1 -13.84 34.87 -25.46
C MET A 1 -14.42 34.88 -24.05
N SER A 2 -15.05 33.77 -23.62
CA SER A 2 -15.56 33.65 -22.25
C SER A 2 -14.39 33.60 -21.26
N PRO A 3 -14.49 34.23 -20.08
CA PRO A 3 -13.44 34.15 -19.07
C PRO A 3 -13.25 32.69 -18.62
N PRO A 4 -12.03 32.26 -18.26
CA PRO A 4 -11.81 30.93 -17.71
C PRO A 4 -12.65 30.78 -16.43
N ALA A 5 -13.38 29.67 -16.33
CA ALA A 5 -14.16 29.35 -15.14
C ALA A 5 -13.29 29.48 -13.88
N PRO A 6 -13.80 30.08 -12.79
CA PRO A 6 -13.05 30.19 -11.55
C PRO A 6 -12.60 28.78 -11.11
N LEU A 7 -11.29 28.63 -10.92
CA LEU A 7 -10.69 27.37 -10.51
C LEU A 7 -11.20 27.02 -9.10
N GLU A 8 -12.13 26.06 -9.01
CA GLU A 8 -12.69 25.57 -7.75
C GLU A 8 -11.59 25.30 -6.70
N ALA A 9 -11.86 25.67 -5.44
CA ALA A 9 -10.98 25.40 -4.31
C ALA A 9 -10.66 23.90 -4.24
N PRO A 10 -9.43 23.49 -3.83
CA PRO A 10 -9.07 22.08 -3.75
C PRO A 10 -10.06 21.35 -2.84
N SER A 11 -10.60 20.24 -3.33
CA SER A 11 -11.54 19.43 -2.54
C SER A 11 -10.84 18.96 -1.26
N ARG A 12 -11.50 19.00 -0.09
CA ARG A 12 -10.97 18.45 1.17
C ARG A 12 -10.96 16.91 1.17
N ARG A 13 -10.44 16.32 0.10
CA ARG A 13 -10.40 14.87 -0.12
C ARG A 13 -8.99 14.42 -0.46
N VAL A 14 -8.70 13.16 -0.13
CA VAL A 14 -7.44 12.49 -0.44
C VAL A 14 -7.69 11.38 -1.44
N TRP A 15 -6.81 11.21 -2.43
CA TRP A 15 -6.81 10.02 -3.29
C TRP A 15 -5.65 9.10 -2.92
N ALA A 16 -5.95 7.86 -2.58
CA ALA A 16 -4.98 6.82 -2.30
C ALA A 16 -4.83 5.92 -3.54
N ILE A 17 -3.67 5.95 -4.20
CA ILE A 17 -3.44 5.19 -5.43
C ILE A 17 -3.05 3.75 -5.10
N SER A 18 -3.85 2.79 -5.56
CA SER A 18 -3.59 1.35 -5.40
C SER A 18 -3.44 0.66 -6.74
N ASP A 19 -2.50 -0.26 -6.87
CA ASP A 19 -2.38 -1.15 -8.03
C ASP A 19 -2.91 -2.58 -7.76
N GLY A 20 -3.71 -2.74 -6.71
CA GLY A 20 -4.32 -4.02 -6.30
C GLY A 20 -3.40 -4.91 -5.46
N ARG A 21 -2.15 -4.49 -5.19
CA ARG A 21 -1.27 -5.18 -4.23
C ARG A 21 -1.64 -4.76 -2.82
N ALA A 22 -2.39 -5.62 -2.11
CA ALA A 22 -2.86 -5.39 -0.73
C ALA A 22 -1.83 -4.78 0.23
N GLY A 23 -0.56 -5.19 0.17
CA GLY A 23 0.50 -4.65 1.03
C GLY A 23 0.89 -3.19 0.72
N LEU A 24 0.76 -2.75 -0.53
CA LEU A 24 0.97 -1.34 -0.91
C LEU A 24 -0.29 -0.52 -0.66
N GLU A 25 -1.46 -1.12 -0.93
CA GLU A 25 -2.75 -0.50 -0.65
C GLU A 25 -2.92 -0.18 0.84
N ALA A 26 -2.57 -1.12 1.73
CA ALA A 26 -2.62 -0.91 3.16
C ALA A 26 -1.75 0.27 3.63
N GLN A 27 -0.66 0.58 2.93
CA GLN A 27 0.21 1.72 3.25
C GLN A 27 -0.45 3.05 2.88
N VAL A 28 -0.96 3.17 1.66
CA VAL A 28 -1.62 4.41 1.22
C VAL A 28 -2.93 4.65 1.97
N VAL A 29 -3.69 3.59 2.27
CA VAL A 29 -4.92 3.67 3.05
C VAL A 29 -4.62 3.98 4.51
N GLY A 30 -3.62 3.35 5.13
CA GLY A 30 -3.23 3.64 6.51
C GLY A 30 -2.82 5.10 6.69
N LEU A 31 -2.05 5.65 5.75
CA LEU A 31 -1.69 7.06 5.77
C LEU A 31 -2.90 7.97 5.52
N ALA A 32 -3.79 7.61 4.59
CA ALA A 32 -5.01 8.39 4.33
C ALA A 32 -5.98 8.40 5.53
N GLU A 33 -6.16 7.27 6.21
CA GLU A 33 -6.95 7.16 7.44
C GLU A 33 -6.38 8.05 8.55
N ALA A 34 -5.06 8.04 8.72
CA ALA A 34 -4.37 8.85 9.73
C ALA A 34 -4.50 10.37 9.50
N LEU A 35 -4.71 10.82 8.25
CA LEU A 35 -4.97 12.23 7.95
C LEU A 35 -6.36 12.70 8.42
N GLY A 36 -7.29 11.79 8.72
CA GLY A 36 -8.64 12.13 9.17
C GLY A 36 -9.50 12.87 8.12
N LEU A 37 -9.06 12.90 6.86
CA LEU A 37 -9.77 13.50 5.75
C LEU A 37 -10.57 12.44 4.98
N PRO A 38 -11.72 12.79 4.38
CA PRO A 38 -12.40 11.89 3.45
C PRO A 38 -11.45 11.45 2.34
N PHE A 39 -11.36 10.16 2.08
CA PHE A 39 -10.48 9.63 1.04
C PHE A 39 -11.16 8.60 0.15
N GLU A 40 -10.63 8.48 -1.07
CA GLU A 40 -11.05 7.47 -2.04
C GLU A 40 -9.83 6.65 -2.46
N VAL A 41 -9.98 5.33 -2.54
CA VAL A 41 -8.97 4.45 -3.12
C VAL A 41 -9.15 4.44 -4.64
N LYS A 42 -8.17 4.97 -5.36
CA LYS A 42 -8.12 4.99 -6.82
C LYS A 42 -7.30 3.80 -7.31
N VAL A 43 -7.98 2.82 -7.91
CA VAL A 43 -7.34 1.61 -8.43
C VAL A 43 -6.77 1.88 -9.82
N VAL A 44 -5.50 1.56 -10.03
CA VAL A 44 -4.82 1.69 -11.32
C VAL A 44 -4.34 0.33 -11.82
N ARG A 45 -4.69 0.00 -13.06
CA ARG A 45 -4.22 -1.21 -13.74
C ARG A 45 -3.54 -0.84 -15.05
N PRO A 46 -2.26 -0.44 -15.02
CA PRO A 46 -1.54 -0.10 -16.25
C PRO A 46 -1.34 -1.35 -17.12
N GLY A 47 -1.59 -1.21 -18.41
CA GLY A 47 -1.34 -2.26 -19.41
C GLY A 47 0.05 -2.20 -20.05
N LEU A 48 0.34 -3.21 -20.87
CA LEU A 48 1.45 -3.15 -21.83
C LEU A 48 1.15 -2.08 -22.91
N PRO A 49 2.19 -1.44 -23.50
CA PRO A 49 3.61 -1.62 -23.22
C PRO A 49 4.11 -0.79 -22.03
N TRP A 50 3.27 0.02 -21.40
CA TRP A 50 3.65 1.01 -20.40
C TRP A 50 4.42 0.43 -19.22
N THR A 51 4.05 -0.76 -18.76
CA THR A 51 4.77 -1.45 -17.67
C THR A 51 6.20 -1.86 -18.01
N LEU A 52 6.63 -1.76 -19.28
CA LEU A 52 8.00 -1.99 -19.74
C LEU A 52 8.83 -0.70 -19.85
N MET A 53 8.19 0.47 -19.78
CA MET A 53 8.86 1.76 -19.91
C MET A 53 9.20 2.38 -18.55
N PRO A 54 10.27 3.20 -18.46
CA PRO A 54 10.51 4.04 -17.29
C PRO A 54 9.29 4.89 -16.94
N VAL A 55 8.90 4.90 -15.66
CA VAL A 55 7.71 5.61 -15.15
C VAL A 55 7.69 7.11 -15.45
N THR A 56 8.87 7.72 -15.60
CA THR A 56 9.04 9.14 -15.92
C THR A 56 8.72 9.47 -17.37
N LEU A 57 8.62 8.47 -18.25
CA LEU A 57 8.38 8.63 -19.68
C LEU A 57 6.94 8.29 -20.08
N TRP A 58 6.00 8.18 -19.13
CA TRP A 58 4.60 7.90 -19.42
C TRP A 58 3.88 9.21 -19.81
N PRO A 59 3.59 9.46 -21.10
CA PRO A 59 3.12 10.76 -21.56
C PRO A 59 1.67 11.04 -21.13
N SER A 60 0.86 9.99 -20.98
CA SER A 60 -0.53 10.06 -20.58
C SER A 60 -0.88 8.82 -19.73
N PRO A 61 -0.61 8.85 -18.41
CA PRO A 61 -0.79 7.68 -17.57
C PRO A 61 -2.26 7.23 -17.45
N PHE A 62 -3.22 8.15 -17.63
CA PHE A 62 -4.65 7.82 -17.57
C PHE A 62 -5.15 7.10 -18.83
N SER A 63 -4.60 7.39 -20.01
CA SER A 63 -4.94 6.64 -21.23
C SER A 63 -4.35 5.22 -21.25
N ALA A 64 -3.40 4.94 -20.35
CA ALA A 64 -2.79 3.63 -20.18
C ALA A 64 -3.57 2.68 -19.24
N LEU A 65 -4.71 3.13 -18.70
CA LEU A 65 -5.51 2.37 -17.74
C LEU A 65 -6.38 1.32 -18.45
N ARG A 66 -6.29 0.07 -17.98
CA ARG A 66 -7.17 -1.01 -18.43
C ARG A 66 -8.53 -0.93 -17.72
N ALA A 67 -9.50 -1.69 -18.26
CA ALA A 67 -10.79 -1.91 -17.63
C ALA A 67 -10.66 -2.29 -16.14
N GLY A 68 -11.57 -1.77 -15.32
CA GLY A 68 -11.55 -1.90 -13.86
C GLY A 68 -10.66 -0.89 -13.14
N SER A 69 -9.98 0.02 -13.84
CA SER A 69 -9.30 1.16 -13.21
C SER A 69 -10.31 2.25 -12.83
N SER A 70 -10.00 3.02 -11.79
CA SER A 70 -10.78 4.19 -11.39
C SER A 70 -10.68 5.31 -12.43
N ARG A 71 -11.72 6.16 -12.50
CA ARG A 71 -11.69 7.40 -13.27
C ARG A 71 -10.96 8.51 -12.50
N PHE A 72 -10.25 9.35 -13.25
CA PHE A 72 -9.45 10.47 -12.74
C PHE A 72 -9.90 11.74 -13.43
N GLU A 73 -10.81 12.46 -12.79
CA GLU A 73 -11.42 13.68 -13.32
C GLU A 73 -11.50 14.72 -12.19
N PRO A 74 -11.48 16.04 -12.51
CA PRO A 74 -11.72 17.09 -11.53
C PRO A 74 -13.08 16.93 -10.81
N PRO A 75 -13.23 17.47 -9.58
CA PRO A 75 -12.27 18.30 -8.85
C PRO A 75 -11.11 17.48 -8.28
N TRP A 76 -9.89 17.98 -8.48
CA TRP A 76 -8.66 17.33 -8.00
C TRP A 76 -8.62 17.29 -6.45
N PRO A 77 -7.98 16.28 -5.84
CA PRO A 77 -7.92 16.12 -4.39
C PRO A 77 -6.96 17.15 -3.77
N ALA A 78 -7.11 17.41 -2.47
CA ALA A 78 -6.12 18.17 -1.70
C ALA A 78 -4.78 17.44 -1.62
N ALA A 79 -4.81 16.11 -1.52
CA ALA A 79 -3.60 15.29 -1.54
C ALA A 79 -3.81 14.01 -2.35
N VAL A 80 -2.73 13.53 -2.98
CA VAL A 80 -2.66 12.20 -3.58
C VAL A 80 -1.52 11.43 -2.93
N ILE A 81 -1.79 10.19 -2.53
CA ILE A 81 -0.83 9.31 -1.85
C ILE A 81 -0.58 8.10 -2.74
N GLY A 82 0.67 7.92 -3.18
CA GLY A 82 1.12 6.73 -3.92
C GLY A 82 1.99 5.82 -3.08
N CYS A 83 2.00 4.52 -3.40
CA CYS A 83 2.94 3.54 -2.87
C CYS A 83 3.48 2.67 -4.01
N GLY A 84 4.81 2.53 -4.07
CA GLY A 84 5.49 1.75 -5.11
C GLY A 84 5.46 2.38 -6.51
N TRP A 85 6.30 1.84 -7.39
CA TRP A 85 6.62 2.49 -8.67
C TRP A 85 5.41 2.70 -9.62
N ARG A 86 4.41 1.81 -9.59
CA ARG A 86 3.23 1.91 -10.48
C ARG A 86 2.32 3.09 -10.14
N SER A 87 2.40 3.62 -8.93
CA SER A 87 1.61 4.79 -8.53
C SER A 87 2.22 6.12 -9.01
N ILE A 88 3.55 6.14 -9.24
CA ILE A 88 4.33 7.35 -9.53
C ILE A 88 3.77 8.15 -10.72
N PRO A 89 3.51 7.57 -11.91
CA PRO A 89 3.02 8.34 -13.05
C PRO A 89 1.71 9.08 -12.75
N TYR A 90 0.82 8.45 -11.97
CA TYR A 90 -0.49 9.00 -11.62
C TYR A 90 -0.35 10.14 -10.60
N VAL A 91 0.47 9.96 -9.56
CA VAL A 91 0.76 11.01 -8.56
C VAL A 91 1.30 12.26 -9.25
N LEU A 92 2.31 12.10 -10.13
CA LEU A 92 2.92 13.22 -10.84
C LEU A 92 1.97 13.87 -11.84
N ALA A 93 1.15 13.08 -12.55
CA ALA A 93 0.15 13.62 -13.46
C ALA A 93 -0.93 14.43 -12.73
N ILE A 94 -1.43 13.96 -11.58
CA ILE A 94 -2.41 14.69 -10.77
C ILE A 94 -1.81 16.00 -10.25
N LYS A 95 -0.56 15.98 -9.75
CA LYS A 95 0.14 17.21 -9.36
C LYS A 95 0.22 18.22 -10.51
N ARG A 96 0.57 17.76 -11.72
CA ARG A 96 0.65 18.60 -12.92
C ARG A 96 -0.72 19.16 -13.32
N LEU A 97 -1.74 18.31 -13.42
CA LEU A 97 -3.09 18.69 -13.86
C LEU A 97 -3.82 19.58 -12.85
N SER A 98 -3.54 19.40 -11.56
CA SER A 98 -4.04 20.29 -10.50
C SER A 98 -3.32 21.65 -10.46
N LYS A 99 -2.28 21.86 -11.31
CA LYS A 99 -1.39 23.03 -11.32
C LYS A 99 -0.68 23.24 -9.97
N GLY A 100 -0.25 22.15 -9.35
CA GLY A 100 0.44 22.16 -8.05
C GLY A 100 -0.47 22.33 -6.83
N ARG A 101 -1.80 22.33 -7.01
CA ARG A 101 -2.76 22.47 -5.89
C ARG A 101 -2.99 21.17 -5.13
N THR A 102 -2.69 20.02 -5.72
CA THR A 102 -2.71 18.72 -5.03
C THR A 102 -1.32 18.44 -4.45
N LEU A 103 -1.26 18.19 -3.14
CA LEU A 103 -0.07 17.70 -2.46
C LEU A 103 0.28 16.29 -2.94
N ALA A 104 1.45 16.12 -3.55
CA ALA A 104 1.92 14.83 -4.03
C ALA A 104 2.76 14.13 -2.96
N VAL A 105 2.20 13.08 -2.37
CA VAL A 105 2.82 12.25 -1.34
C VAL A 105 3.16 10.88 -1.92
N GLN A 106 4.37 10.42 -1.65
CA GLN A 106 4.82 9.07 -2.02
C GLN A 106 5.31 8.33 -0.79
N THR A 107 4.86 7.09 -0.60
CA THR A 107 5.42 6.19 0.41
C THR A 107 6.53 5.33 -0.19
N GLN A 108 7.49 4.94 0.64
CA GLN A 108 8.72 4.22 0.26
C GLN A 108 9.65 5.02 -0.66
N HIS A 109 10.85 4.50 -0.88
CA HIS A 109 11.80 5.07 -1.83
C HIS A 109 11.26 5.04 -3.28
N PRO A 110 11.04 6.19 -3.95
CA PRO A 110 10.47 6.23 -5.30
C PRO A 110 11.43 5.76 -6.41
N ARG A 111 12.74 5.76 -6.13
CA ARG A 111 13.83 5.40 -7.07
C ARG A 111 13.90 6.30 -8.31
N ILE A 112 13.37 7.51 -8.16
CA ILE A 112 13.49 8.64 -9.09
C ILE A 112 13.74 9.90 -8.26
N ALA A 113 13.95 11.04 -8.94
CA ALA A 113 14.26 12.30 -8.28
C ALA A 113 13.20 12.68 -7.23
N THR A 114 13.63 12.85 -5.98
CA THR A 114 12.73 13.13 -4.84
C THR A 114 11.97 14.44 -4.98
N ARG A 115 12.59 15.46 -5.58
CA ARG A 115 12.00 16.78 -5.87
C ARG A 115 10.71 16.77 -6.71
N LEU A 116 10.39 15.63 -7.35
CA LEU A 116 9.16 15.47 -8.12
C LEU A 116 7.92 15.38 -7.20
N PHE A 117 8.12 14.99 -5.95
CA PHE A 117 7.09 14.88 -4.91
C PHE A 117 7.18 16.06 -3.94
N ASP A 118 6.07 16.41 -3.31
CA ASP A 118 6.08 17.42 -2.24
C ASP A 118 6.58 16.81 -0.94
N ILE A 119 6.18 15.56 -0.64
CA ILE A 119 6.62 14.81 0.54
C ILE A 119 6.84 13.35 0.16
N ILE A 120 7.90 12.75 0.70
CA ILE A 120 8.15 11.31 0.64
C ILE A 120 8.14 10.75 2.06
N VAL A 121 7.20 9.85 2.35
CA VAL A 121 7.11 9.14 3.62
C VAL A 121 7.84 7.80 3.48
N ALA A 122 9.13 7.78 3.82
CA ALA A 122 9.99 6.63 3.59
C ALA A 122 10.30 5.89 4.91
N PRO A 123 10.15 4.56 4.95
CA PRO A 123 10.71 3.77 6.05
C PRO A 123 12.21 4.00 6.20
N GLU A 124 12.72 4.08 7.43
CA GLU A 124 14.16 4.29 7.69
C GLU A 124 15.06 3.23 7.01
N HIS A 125 14.56 1.99 6.90
CA HIS A 125 15.30 0.90 6.24
C HIS A 125 15.47 1.10 4.72
N ASP A 126 14.74 2.04 4.11
CA ASP A 126 14.95 2.44 2.71
C ASP A 126 16.18 3.35 2.54
N ARG A 127 16.74 3.88 3.64
CA ARG A 127 17.94 4.73 3.67
C ARG A 127 17.86 5.94 2.75
N LEU A 128 16.68 6.53 2.63
CA LEU A 128 16.43 7.74 1.85
C LEU A 128 16.51 8.98 2.74
N SER A 129 17.24 9.99 2.28
CA SER A 129 17.33 11.30 2.92
C SER A 129 17.12 12.42 1.91
N GLY A 130 16.60 13.56 2.35
CA GLY A 130 16.42 14.72 1.50
C GLY A 130 15.52 15.78 2.15
N PRO A 131 15.45 16.98 1.57
CA PRO A 131 14.71 18.11 2.15
C PRO A 131 13.20 17.86 2.22
N ASN A 132 12.67 16.94 1.42
CA ASN A 132 11.25 16.59 1.36
C ASN A 132 10.98 15.14 1.78
N VAL A 133 11.91 14.53 2.53
CA VAL A 133 11.79 13.14 3.01
C VAL A 133 11.44 13.16 4.48
N PHE A 134 10.31 12.54 4.81
CA PHE A 134 9.85 12.31 6.17
C PHE A 134 10.09 10.84 6.55
N PRO A 135 11.14 10.53 7.33
CA PRO A 135 11.45 9.17 7.72
C PRO A 135 10.45 8.63 8.74
N ILE A 136 10.12 7.34 8.64
CA ILE A 136 9.24 6.65 9.60
C ILE A 136 9.80 5.28 9.99
N LEU A 137 9.41 4.79 11.16
CA LEU A 137 9.70 3.43 11.58
C LEU A 137 8.77 2.44 10.85
N GLY A 138 9.37 1.55 10.06
CA GLY A 138 8.61 0.54 9.31
C GLY A 138 7.72 1.13 8.20
N SER A 139 6.80 0.32 7.69
CA SER A 139 5.85 0.76 6.64
C SER A 139 4.58 1.36 7.26
N PRO A 140 3.96 2.39 6.65
CA PRO A 140 2.64 2.86 7.06
C PRO A 140 1.66 1.69 7.07
N ASN A 141 0.76 1.64 8.04
CA ASN A 141 -0.17 0.53 8.14
C ASN A 141 -1.46 1.00 8.81
N ARG A 142 -2.45 0.11 8.81
CA ARG A 142 -3.78 0.39 9.34
C ARG A 142 -3.94 -0.08 10.77
N VAL A 143 -2.89 -0.56 11.43
CA VAL A 143 -2.96 -1.16 12.77
C VAL A 143 -3.00 -0.04 13.80
N THR A 144 -4.05 -0.03 14.62
CA THR A 144 -4.20 0.90 15.74
C THR A 144 -4.61 0.12 16.99
N PRO A 145 -4.36 0.65 18.20
CA PRO A 145 -4.82 0.03 19.43
C PRO A 145 -6.33 -0.27 19.42
N GLN A 146 -7.13 0.65 18.86
CA GLN A 146 -8.59 0.50 18.75
C GLN A 146 -8.98 -0.66 17.82
N LYS A 147 -8.33 -0.77 16.65
CA LYS A 147 -8.58 -1.88 15.71
C LYS A 147 -8.12 -3.23 16.28
N LEU A 148 -7.02 -3.24 17.03
CA LEU A 148 -6.55 -4.44 17.72
C LEU A 148 -7.53 -4.88 18.82
N ALA A 149 -8.05 -3.94 19.62
CA ALA A 149 -9.04 -4.24 20.65
C ALA A 149 -10.36 -4.75 20.04
N ALA A 150 -10.84 -4.12 18.96
CA ALA A 150 -12.02 -4.57 18.24
C ALA A 150 -11.84 -5.98 17.67
N ALA A 151 -10.70 -6.24 17.01
CA ALA A 151 -10.37 -7.57 16.50
C ALA A 151 -10.23 -8.60 17.64
N ALA A 152 -9.64 -8.24 18.77
CA ALA A 152 -9.54 -9.15 19.91
C ALA A 152 -10.93 -9.56 20.43
N ALA A 153 -11.88 -8.62 20.51
CA ALA A 153 -13.26 -8.90 20.90
C ALA A 153 -13.99 -9.76 19.86
N GLU A 154 -13.82 -9.46 18.57
CA GLU A 154 -14.40 -10.23 17.46
C GLU A 154 -13.90 -11.68 17.45
N TRP A 155 -12.60 -11.89 17.66
CA TRP A 155 -11.96 -13.20 17.61
C TRP A 155 -12.03 -13.99 18.91
N ALA A 156 -12.40 -13.36 20.04
CA ALA A 156 -12.46 -14.03 21.34
C ALA A 156 -13.33 -15.30 21.34
N PRO A 157 -14.56 -15.32 20.76
CA PRO A 157 -15.38 -16.54 20.69
C PRO A 157 -14.75 -17.62 19.81
N VAL A 158 -14.10 -17.23 18.69
CA VAL A 158 -13.44 -18.15 17.75
C VAL A 158 -12.22 -18.84 18.39
N LEU A 159 -11.60 -18.18 19.36
CA LEU A 159 -10.42 -18.69 20.06
C LEU A 159 -10.74 -19.30 21.42
N ALA A 160 -12.02 -19.32 21.83
CA ALA A 160 -12.43 -19.73 23.17
C ALA A 160 -12.09 -21.20 23.48
N ASP A 161 -12.19 -22.08 22.48
CA ASP A 161 -11.90 -23.51 22.58
C ASP A 161 -10.41 -23.85 22.40
N ARG A 162 -9.56 -22.85 22.11
CA ARG A 162 -8.13 -23.04 21.84
C ARG A 162 -7.30 -22.83 23.11
N PRO A 163 -6.74 -23.88 23.73
CA PRO A 163 -5.87 -23.74 24.90
C PRO A 163 -4.59 -22.96 24.57
N SER A 164 -4.03 -22.31 25.60
CA SER A 164 -2.72 -21.67 25.50
C SER A 164 -1.59 -22.67 25.72
N PRO A 165 -0.41 -22.49 25.08
CA PRO A 165 -0.03 -21.33 24.26
C PRO A 165 -0.67 -21.36 22.86
N ARG A 166 -1.18 -20.21 22.41
CA ARG A 166 -1.70 -20.03 21.05
C ARG A 166 -0.60 -19.51 20.14
N VAL A 167 -0.35 -20.18 19.04
CA VAL A 167 0.73 -19.85 18.11
C VAL A 167 0.15 -19.46 16.75
N ALA A 168 0.31 -18.20 16.38
CA ALA A 168 -0.03 -17.73 15.05
C ALA A 168 1.12 -18.05 14.07
N VAL A 169 0.79 -18.73 12.98
CA VAL A 169 1.75 -19.17 11.95
C VAL A 169 1.38 -18.53 10.62
N LEU A 170 2.24 -17.62 10.15
CA LEU A 170 2.06 -16.91 8.88
C LEU A 170 3.00 -17.51 7.83
N ILE A 171 2.48 -18.40 6.98
CA ILE A 171 3.31 -19.08 5.98
C ILE A 171 3.38 -18.19 4.73
N GLY A 172 4.57 -17.66 4.49
CA GLY A 172 4.90 -16.94 3.27
C GLY A 172 5.08 -17.87 2.07
N GLY A 173 5.64 -17.33 0.99
CA GLY A 173 6.02 -18.10 -0.18
C GLY A 173 7.46 -17.84 -0.58
N THR A 174 7.87 -18.42 -1.71
CA THR A 174 9.17 -18.13 -2.30
C THR A 174 9.32 -16.63 -2.54
N SER A 175 10.46 -16.08 -2.14
CA SER A 175 10.85 -14.69 -2.23
C SER A 175 12.31 -14.59 -2.68
N LYS A 176 12.81 -13.36 -2.88
CA LYS A 176 14.23 -13.14 -3.21
C LYS A 176 15.19 -13.64 -2.12
N ALA A 177 14.74 -13.66 -0.86
CA ALA A 177 15.56 -14.06 0.28
C ALA A 177 15.36 -15.52 0.70
N TYR A 178 14.33 -16.20 0.19
CA TYR A 178 13.93 -17.51 0.69
C TYR A 178 13.19 -18.33 -0.37
N ARG A 179 13.55 -19.60 -0.52
CA ARG A 179 12.84 -20.54 -1.40
C ARG A 179 12.04 -21.53 -0.57
N LEU A 180 10.73 -21.56 -0.77
CA LEU A 180 9.84 -22.52 -0.14
C LEU A 180 9.72 -23.74 -1.05
N THR A 181 10.56 -24.76 -0.81
CA THR A 181 10.52 -26.04 -1.51
C THR A 181 9.52 -26.99 -0.84
N ALA A 182 9.11 -28.05 -1.55
CA ALA A 182 8.26 -29.09 -0.97
C ALA A 182 8.91 -29.74 0.27
N GLN A 183 10.21 -30.04 0.20
CA GLN A 183 10.99 -30.54 1.35
C GLN A 183 10.94 -29.57 2.53
N ARG A 184 11.14 -28.27 2.28
CA ARG A 184 11.14 -27.29 3.34
C ARG A 184 9.75 -27.09 3.95
N MET A 185 8.70 -27.21 3.15
CA MET A 185 7.33 -27.20 3.65
C MET A 185 7.04 -28.44 4.50
N ALA A 186 7.55 -29.61 4.13
CA ALA A 186 7.46 -30.81 4.97
C ALA A 186 8.17 -30.61 6.32
N GLU A 187 9.39 -30.06 6.32
CA GLU A 187 10.11 -29.73 7.56
C GLU A 187 9.33 -28.76 8.45
N ILE A 188 8.70 -27.74 7.87
CA ILE A 188 7.84 -26.81 8.61
C ILE A 188 6.61 -27.53 9.17
N ALA A 189 5.98 -28.42 8.40
CA ALA A 189 4.83 -29.19 8.85
C ALA A 189 5.20 -30.09 10.04
N ASP A 190 6.35 -30.76 9.99
CA ASP A 190 6.84 -31.60 11.08
C ASP A 190 7.12 -30.78 12.34
N GLN A 191 7.75 -29.60 12.20
CA GLN A 191 7.98 -28.68 13.31
C GLN A 191 6.68 -28.17 13.93
N LEU A 192 5.67 -27.87 13.10
CA LEU A 192 4.35 -27.47 13.58
C LEU A 192 3.62 -28.63 14.27
N ALA A 193 3.68 -29.85 13.74
CA ALA A 193 3.10 -31.03 14.37
C ALA A 193 3.72 -31.30 15.74
N ALA A 194 5.06 -31.19 15.86
CA ALA A 194 5.75 -31.30 17.13
C ALA A 194 5.32 -30.21 18.13
N LEU A 195 5.14 -28.97 17.65
CA LEU A 195 4.67 -27.86 18.48
C LEU A 195 3.23 -28.09 18.97
N GLN A 196 2.35 -28.60 18.10
CA GLN A 196 0.99 -28.97 18.48
C GLN A 196 0.98 -30.11 19.51
N ALA A 197 1.83 -31.12 19.34
CA ALA A 197 1.97 -32.22 20.29
C ALA A 197 2.45 -31.77 21.68
N SER A 198 3.12 -30.62 21.79
CA SER A 198 3.47 -30.00 23.07
C SER A 198 2.31 -29.31 23.80
N GLY A 199 1.10 -29.34 23.22
CA GLY A 199 -0.11 -28.71 23.78
C GLY A 199 -0.42 -27.32 23.23
N ALA A 200 0.33 -26.83 22.24
CA ALA A 200 0.08 -25.53 21.62
C ALA A 200 -1.10 -25.57 20.64
N SER A 201 -1.91 -24.51 20.64
CA SER A 201 -2.96 -24.30 19.65
C SER A 201 -2.42 -23.53 18.45
N LEU A 202 -2.34 -24.18 17.29
CA LEU A 202 -1.84 -23.54 16.07
C LEU A 202 -2.96 -22.77 15.34
N MET A 203 -2.64 -21.58 14.85
CA MET A 203 -3.49 -20.77 13.97
C MET A 203 -2.70 -20.48 12.70
N VAL A 204 -2.86 -21.34 11.70
CA VAL A 204 -2.04 -21.33 10.49
C VAL A 204 -2.79 -20.62 9.36
N THR A 205 -2.13 -19.68 8.71
CA THR A 205 -2.63 -19.04 7.49
C THR A 205 -1.51 -18.94 6.45
N THR A 206 -1.87 -19.17 5.19
CA THR A 206 -0.96 -19.06 4.05
C THR A 206 -1.15 -17.71 3.35
N SER A 207 -0.08 -17.22 2.74
CA SER A 207 -0.13 -16.02 1.91
C SER A 207 -0.48 -16.37 0.45
N ARG A 208 -0.91 -15.38 -0.34
CA ARG A 208 -1.06 -15.53 -1.81
C ARG A 208 0.19 -16.02 -2.55
N ARG A 209 1.36 -15.99 -1.91
CA ARG A 209 2.64 -16.40 -2.52
C ARG A 209 3.03 -17.83 -2.18
N THR A 210 2.33 -18.48 -1.26
CA THR A 210 2.74 -19.77 -0.67
C THR A 210 2.88 -20.87 -1.72
N GLY A 211 2.14 -20.77 -2.85
CA GLY A 211 2.32 -21.63 -4.01
C GLY A 211 1.67 -22.99 -3.86
#